data_AF-A0A7V7ABZ9-F1
#
_entry.id   AF-A0A7V7ABZ9-F1
#
_cell.length_a   1.000
_cell.length_b   1.000
_cell.length_c   1.000
_cell.angle_alpha   90.00
_cell.angle_beta   90.00
_cell.angle_gamma   90.00
#
_symmetry.space_group_name_H-M   'P 1'
#
loop_
_entity.id
_entity.type
_entity.pdbx_description
1 polymer ?
#
loop_
_entity_poly.entity_id
_entity_poly.type
_entity_poly.pdbx_seq_one_letter_code
_entity_poly.pdbx_strand_id
1 'polypeptide(L)'
;MSRNKKLGYVILLIALVIVSVVVFALPTAKTTSFWVAYIFTCIAFAAQVLIWNIGFKDNTPLRSKFLGIPVIRVGYIYLVFQLIALAVLVAYPALPVWTTIIINVLIVGISAICMITAEIGRDIVSNVEEKVQSKVSYIREIQTDIEIAAERESDSAIKQKMLKLAEKVRYSDPISSDELFEL
;
A
#
# COMPACT_ATOMS: atom_id res chain seq x y z
N MET A 1 -11.81 8.55 -11.61
CA MET A 1 -11.02 9.22 -10.55
C MET A 1 -11.98 9.81 -9.52
N SER A 2 -12.07 9.22 -8.33
CA SER A 2 -12.97 9.68 -7.27
C SER A 2 -12.60 11.09 -6.79
N ARG A 3 -13.61 11.88 -6.42
CA ARG A 3 -13.48 13.29 -5.98
C ARG A 3 -12.38 13.48 -4.92
N ASN A 4 -12.25 12.53 -4.00
CA ASN A 4 -11.29 12.58 -2.90
C ASN A 4 -9.82 12.45 -3.38
N LYS A 5 -9.57 11.70 -4.46
CA LYS A 5 -8.24 11.62 -5.07
C LYS A 5 -7.83 12.95 -5.71
N LYS A 6 -8.76 13.56 -6.45
CA LYS A 6 -8.54 14.88 -7.07
C LYS A 6 -8.18 15.93 -6.01
N LEU A 7 -8.91 15.95 -4.90
CA LEU A 7 -8.60 16.84 -3.76
C LEU A 7 -7.20 16.58 -3.19
N GLY A 8 -6.78 15.31 -3.07
CA GLY A 8 -5.43 14.93 -2.63
C GLY A 8 -4.31 15.49 -3.53
N TYR A 9 -4.45 15.34 -4.84
CA TYR A 9 -3.49 15.91 -5.80
C TYR A 9 -3.47 17.45 -5.79
N VAL A 10 -4.65 18.07 -5.64
CA VAL A 10 -4.75 19.53 -5.50
C VAL A 10 -4.05 20.01 -4.23
N ILE A 11 -4.19 19.30 -3.10
CA ILE A 11 -3.47 19.62 -1.86
C ILE A 11 -1.95 19.49 -2.05
N LEU A 12 -1.48 18.43 -2.71
CA LEU A 12 -0.05 18.27 -3.00
C LEU A 12 0.49 19.38 -3.91
N LEU A 13 -0.27 19.77 -4.92
CA LEU A 13 0.08 20.87 -5.82
C LEU A 13 0.16 22.20 -5.03
N ILE A 14 -0.82 22.49 -4.19
CA ILE A 14 -0.82 23.68 -3.33
C ILE A 14 0.39 23.66 -2.38
N ALA A 15 0.69 22.52 -1.77
CA ALA A 15 1.85 22.36 -0.89
C ALA A 15 3.16 22.61 -1.64
N LEU A 16 3.32 22.10 -2.86
CA LEU A 16 4.48 22.37 -3.71
C LEU A 16 4.59 23.88 -3.98
N VAL A 17 3.50 24.54 -4.37
CA VAL A 17 3.48 26.00 -4.62
C VAL A 17 3.88 26.78 -3.36
N ILE A 18 3.33 26.44 -2.19
CA ILE A 18 3.68 27.08 -0.92
C ILE A 18 5.17 26.92 -0.63
N VAL A 19 5.71 25.70 -0.74
CA VAL A 19 7.14 25.43 -0.52
C VAL A 19 8.00 26.25 -1.51
N SER A 20 7.64 26.27 -2.79
CA SER A 20 8.33 27.10 -3.79
C SER A 20 8.30 28.58 -3.39
N VAL A 21 7.14 29.14 -3.06
CA VAL A 21 7.01 30.55 -2.66
C VAL A 21 7.87 30.86 -1.43
N VAL A 22 7.80 30.03 -0.38
CA VAL A 22 8.59 30.21 0.85
C VAL A 22 10.08 30.21 0.54
N VAL A 23 10.53 29.21 -0.21
CA VAL A 23 11.94 29.01 -0.51
C VAL A 23 12.48 30.11 -1.43
N PHE A 24 11.67 30.66 -2.35
CA PHE A 24 12.03 31.80 -3.18
C PHE A 24 11.95 33.16 -2.46
N ALA A 25 11.04 33.32 -1.50
CA ALA A 25 10.90 34.54 -0.71
C ALA A 25 12.03 34.73 0.32
N LEU A 26 12.69 33.65 0.74
CA LEU A 26 13.83 33.73 1.65
C LEU A 26 14.99 34.49 1.00
N PRO A 27 15.58 35.50 1.68
CA PRO A 27 16.68 36.32 1.18
C PRO A 27 18.02 35.55 1.28
N THR A 28 18.08 34.40 0.64
CA THR A 28 19.24 33.51 0.63
C THR A 28 19.85 33.43 -0.76
N ALA A 29 21.18 33.35 -0.81
CA ALA A 29 21.90 33.22 -2.07
C ALA A 29 21.46 31.93 -2.78
N LYS A 30 20.97 32.07 -4.02
CA LYS A 30 20.52 30.95 -4.88
C LYS A 30 21.74 30.24 -5.49
N THR A 31 22.51 29.56 -4.64
CA THR A 31 23.72 28.83 -5.03
C THR A 31 23.37 27.56 -5.82
N THR A 32 24.36 26.93 -6.47
CA THR A 32 24.14 25.65 -7.20
C THR A 32 23.56 24.56 -6.29
N SER A 33 23.97 24.50 -5.03
CA SER A 33 23.44 23.57 -4.02
C SER A 33 21.93 23.72 -3.81
N PHE A 34 21.43 24.96 -3.83
CA PHE A 34 20.00 25.26 -3.71
C PHE A 34 19.19 24.66 -4.87
N TRP A 35 19.66 24.84 -6.10
CA TRP A 35 18.97 24.33 -7.30
C TRP A 35 18.91 22.81 -7.31
N VAL A 36 20.01 22.14 -6.91
CA VAL A 36 20.04 20.68 -6.76
C VAL A 36 19.00 20.22 -5.75
N ALA A 37 18.99 20.78 -4.55
CA ALA A 37 18.03 20.42 -3.50
C ALA A 37 16.58 20.67 -3.91
N TYR A 38 16.33 21.75 -4.64
CA TYR A 38 15.01 22.10 -5.15
C TYR A 38 14.50 21.10 -6.20
N ILE A 39 15.37 20.68 -7.13
CA ILE A 39 15.03 19.65 -8.12
C ILE A 39 14.70 18.32 -7.43
N PHE A 40 15.50 17.89 -6.46
CA PHE A 40 15.22 16.68 -5.69
C PHE A 40 13.90 16.78 -4.91
N THR A 41 13.55 17.96 -4.40
CA THR A 41 12.25 18.20 -3.76
C THR A 41 11.11 18.07 -4.78
N CYS A 42 11.26 18.60 -5.99
CA CYS A 42 10.27 18.42 -7.06
C CYS A 42 10.09 16.95 -7.42
N ILE A 43 11.19 16.19 -7.52
CA ILE A 43 11.17 14.73 -7.73
C ILE A 43 10.43 14.04 -6.57
N ALA A 44 10.61 14.49 -5.33
CA ALA A 44 9.91 13.91 -4.19
C ALA A 44 8.39 14.10 -4.25
N PHE A 45 7.94 15.30 -4.64
CA PHE A 45 6.52 15.54 -4.89
C PHE A 45 5.98 14.69 -6.05
N ALA A 46 6.75 14.54 -7.13
CA ALA A 46 6.37 13.67 -8.24
C ALA A 46 6.29 12.19 -7.83
N ALA A 47 7.24 11.71 -7.02
CA ALA A 47 7.21 10.37 -6.44
C ALA A 47 5.96 10.17 -5.56
N GLN A 48 5.59 11.15 -4.73
CA GLN A 48 4.38 11.08 -3.91
C GLN A 48 3.09 10.94 -4.76
N VAL A 49 3.04 11.59 -5.91
CA VAL A 49 1.92 11.46 -6.88
C VAL A 49 1.83 10.02 -7.43
N LEU A 50 2.98 9.43 -7.77
CA LEU A 50 3.06 8.03 -8.24
C LEU A 50 2.62 7.06 -7.14
N ILE A 51 3.07 7.27 -5.90
CA ILE A 51 2.70 6.46 -4.74
C ILE A 51 1.20 6.49 -4.51
N TRP A 52 0.58 7.67 -4.60
CA TRP A 52 -0.88 7.79 -4.46
C TRP A 52 -1.60 7.01 -5.56
N ASN A 53 -1.09 7.06 -6.80
CA ASN A 53 -1.68 6.33 -7.92
C ASN A 53 -1.62 4.80 -7.71
N ILE A 54 -0.49 4.29 -7.21
CA ILE A 54 -0.27 2.86 -6.91
C ILE A 54 -1.07 2.42 -5.67
N GLY A 55 -1.08 3.24 -4.61
CA GLY A 55 -1.74 2.93 -3.34
C GLY A 55 -3.26 2.98 -3.41
N PHE A 56 -3.82 3.73 -4.36
CA PHE A 56 -5.27 3.89 -4.52
C PHE A 56 -5.83 3.32 -5.81
N LYS A 57 -5.12 2.44 -6.53
CA LYS A 57 -5.62 1.84 -7.79
C LYS A 57 -7.06 1.33 -7.58
N ASP A 58 -8.00 1.86 -8.36
CA ASP A 58 -9.45 1.84 -8.07
C ASP A 58 -10.11 0.44 -8.12
N ASN A 59 -9.37 -0.61 -8.49
CA ASN A 59 -9.91 -1.95 -8.78
C ASN A 59 -9.53 -3.03 -7.75
N THR A 60 -8.96 -2.67 -6.60
CA THR A 60 -8.61 -3.67 -5.58
C THR A 60 -9.59 -3.66 -4.40
N PRO A 61 -9.92 -4.83 -3.83
CA PRO A 61 -10.86 -4.94 -2.71
C PRO A 61 -10.41 -4.09 -1.52
N LEU A 62 -11.37 -3.63 -0.70
CA LEU A 62 -11.15 -2.74 0.46
C LEU A 62 -9.99 -3.17 1.39
N ARG A 63 -9.65 -4.46 1.44
CA ARG A 63 -8.52 -5.02 2.20
C ARG A 63 -7.15 -4.80 1.57
N SER A 64 -7.02 -4.89 0.25
CA SER A 64 -5.78 -4.50 -0.46
C SER A 64 -5.44 -3.02 -0.27
N LYS A 65 -6.47 -2.20 -0.01
CA LYS A 65 -6.33 -0.78 0.37
C LYS A 65 -5.65 -0.60 1.73
N PHE A 66 -5.86 -1.52 2.69
CA PHE A 66 -5.14 -1.54 3.97
C PHE A 66 -3.66 -1.88 3.79
N LEU A 67 -3.33 -2.77 2.84
CA LEU A 67 -1.93 -3.09 2.50
C LEU A 67 -1.24 -1.99 1.68
N GLY A 68 -1.98 -1.04 1.12
CA GLY A 68 -1.43 0.18 0.51
C GLY A 68 -1.05 1.28 1.51
N ILE A 69 -1.55 1.22 2.75
CA ILE A 69 -1.26 2.20 3.82
C ILE A 69 0.24 2.26 4.16
N PRO A 70 0.98 1.13 4.29
CA PRO A 70 2.43 1.14 4.48
C PRO A 70 3.18 1.91 3.40
N VAL A 71 2.84 1.71 2.12
CA VAL A 71 3.51 2.37 0.99
C VAL A 71 3.30 3.89 1.03
N ILE A 72 2.08 4.34 1.29
CA ILE A 72 1.75 5.77 1.44
C ILE A 72 2.48 6.38 2.63
N ARG A 73 2.62 5.64 3.74
CA ARG A 73 3.33 6.09 4.95
C ARG A 73 4.82 6.31 4.68
N VAL A 74 5.47 5.40 3.96
CA VAL A 74 6.88 5.54 3.56
C VAL A 74 7.07 6.77 2.68
N GLY A 75 6.19 6.99 1.69
CA GLY A 75 6.23 8.18 0.84
C GLY A 75 6.09 9.49 1.62
N TYR A 76 5.17 9.54 2.59
CA TYR A 76 5.00 10.71 3.45
C TYR A 76 6.25 10.98 4.31
N ILE A 77 6.84 9.94 4.91
CA ILE A 77 8.07 10.07 5.70
C ILE A 77 9.21 10.63 4.83
N TYR A 78 9.37 10.09 3.63
CA TYR A 78 10.36 10.58 2.67
C TYR A 78 10.16 12.05 2.32
N LEU A 79 8.91 12.49 2.06
CA LEU A 79 8.61 13.89 1.77
C LEU A 79 8.97 14.81 2.95
N VAL A 80 8.69 14.39 4.19
CA VAL A 80 9.07 15.15 5.39
C VAL A 80 10.58 15.29 5.52
N PHE A 81 11.34 14.19 5.37
CA PHE A 81 12.81 14.24 5.41
C PHE A 81 13.39 15.11 4.29
N GLN A 82 12.80 15.04 3.10
CA GLN A 82 13.22 15.87 1.96
C GLN A 82 12.99 17.36 2.23
N LEU A 83 11.86 17.74 2.84
CA LEU A 83 11.58 19.13 3.23
C LEU A 83 12.55 19.62 4.32
N ILE A 84 12.90 18.77 5.28
CA ILE A 84 13.90 19.09 6.30
C ILE A 84 15.27 19.33 5.64
N ALA A 85 15.69 18.43 4.74
CA ALA A 85 16.95 18.58 4.01
C ALA A 85 16.98 19.90 3.21
N LEU A 86 15.89 20.24 2.53
CA LEU A 86 15.76 21.51 1.82
C LEU A 86 15.86 22.71 2.77
N ALA A 87 15.17 22.70 3.90
CA ALA A 87 15.21 23.78 4.89
C ALA A 87 16.63 24.00 5.44
N VAL A 88 17.35 22.92 5.77
CA VAL A 88 18.74 22.98 6.25
C VAL A 88 19.67 23.57 5.20
N LEU A 89 19.53 23.15 3.93
CA LEU A 89 20.35 23.64 2.83
C LEU A 89 20.08 25.11 2.49
N VAL A 90 18.83 25.55 2.62
CA VAL A 90 18.46 26.96 2.45
C VAL A 90 19.02 27.81 3.60
N ALA A 91 19.04 27.29 4.83
CA ALA A 91 19.60 27.97 6.00
C ALA A 91 21.14 28.05 5.98
N TYR A 92 21.81 27.06 5.39
CA TYR A 92 23.28 26.98 5.31
C TYR A 92 23.79 26.97 3.85
N PRO A 93 23.78 28.13 3.16
CA PRO A 93 24.18 28.23 1.76
C PRO A 93 25.69 28.04 1.51
N ALA A 94 26.51 28.05 2.57
CA ALA A 94 27.95 27.78 2.51
C ALA A 94 28.28 26.29 2.32
N LEU A 95 27.28 25.41 2.29
CA LEU A 95 27.48 23.98 2.11
C LEU A 95 27.92 23.66 0.68
N PRO A 96 29.00 22.87 0.53
CA PRO A 96 29.44 22.42 -0.78
C PRO A 96 28.40 21.58 -1.53
N VAL A 97 28.41 21.66 -2.86
CA VAL A 97 27.42 21.01 -3.73
C VAL A 97 27.46 19.48 -3.60
N TRP A 98 28.65 18.89 -3.47
CA TRP A 98 28.86 17.45 -3.33
C TRP A 98 28.16 16.87 -2.08
N THR A 99 28.23 17.55 -0.94
CA THR A 99 27.54 17.12 0.29
C THR A 99 26.02 17.14 0.11
N THR A 100 25.52 18.15 -0.61
CA THR A 100 24.10 18.29 -0.93
C THR A 100 23.59 17.13 -1.78
N ILE A 101 24.36 16.73 -2.79
CA ILE A 101 24.02 15.59 -3.66
C ILE A 101 23.99 14.30 -2.84
N ILE A 102 25.01 14.03 -2.03
CA ILE A 102 25.12 12.80 -1.24
C ILE A 102 23.92 12.64 -0.30
N ILE A 103 23.53 13.69 0.43
CA ILE A 103 22.41 13.63 1.37
C ILE A 103 21.09 13.34 0.64
N ASN A 104 20.80 14.07 -0.43
CA ASN A 104 19.55 13.88 -1.18
C ASN A 104 19.47 12.50 -1.83
N VAL A 105 20.57 12.02 -2.42
CA VAL A 105 20.63 10.68 -3.03
C VAL A 105 20.43 9.58 -1.98
N LEU A 106 21.01 9.74 -0.79
CA LEU A 106 20.86 8.77 0.30
C LEU A 106 19.42 8.69 0.80
N ILE A 107 18.75 9.84 0.97
CA ILE A 107 17.33 9.91 1.37
C ILE A 107 16.44 9.24 0.31
N VAL A 108 16.64 9.55 -0.97
CA VAL A 108 15.91 8.93 -2.10
C VAL A 108 16.16 7.42 -2.15
N GLY A 109 17.41 6.99 -2.03
CA GLY A 109 17.79 5.59 -2.13
C GLY A 109 17.18 4.73 -1.03
N ILE A 110 17.25 5.17 0.23
CA ILE A 110 16.64 4.46 1.36
C ILE A 110 15.11 4.38 1.17
N SER A 111 14.48 5.49 0.78
CA SER A 111 13.04 5.50 0.52
C SER A 111 12.65 4.53 -0.59
N ALA A 112 13.41 4.49 -1.69
CA ALA A 112 13.14 3.59 -2.81
C ALA A 112 13.19 2.12 -2.40
N ILE A 113 14.20 1.73 -1.59
CA ILE A 113 14.31 0.37 -1.07
C ILE A 113 13.09 0.03 -0.20
N CYS A 114 12.73 0.90 0.76
CA CYS A 114 11.58 0.68 1.62
C CYS A 114 10.27 0.55 0.84
N MET A 115 10.10 1.31 -0.24
CA MET A 115 8.93 1.25 -1.09
C MET A 115 8.82 -0.07 -1.84
N ILE A 116 9.93 -0.56 -2.41
CA ILE A 116 9.97 -1.87 -3.09
C ILE A 116 9.63 -2.98 -2.11
N THR A 117 10.19 -2.97 -0.90
CA THR A 117 9.87 -3.98 0.13
C THR A 117 8.39 -3.95 0.52
N ALA A 118 7.79 -2.76 0.65
CA ALA A 118 6.38 -2.62 0.98
C ALA A 118 5.46 -3.12 -0.15
N GLU A 119 5.85 -2.94 -1.42
CA GLU A 119 5.10 -3.44 -2.57
C GLU A 119 5.17 -4.97 -2.67
N ILE A 120 6.36 -5.57 -2.52
CA ILE A 120 6.53 -7.03 -2.46
C ILE A 120 5.70 -7.64 -1.33
N GLY A 121 5.75 -7.02 -0.14
CA GLY A 121 4.97 -7.47 1.01
C GLY A 121 3.45 -7.45 0.74
N ARG A 122 2.96 -6.41 0.07
CA ARG A 122 1.55 -6.31 -0.34
C ARG A 122 1.15 -7.44 -1.28
N ASP A 123 1.95 -7.73 -2.29
CA ASP A 123 1.64 -8.76 -3.29
C ASP A 123 1.62 -10.16 -2.68
N ILE A 124 2.55 -10.44 -1.77
CA ILE A 124 2.56 -11.72 -1.04
C ILE A 124 1.28 -11.87 -0.21
N VAL A 125 0.89 -10.84 0.55
CA VAL A 125 -0.31 -10.92 1.39
C VAL A 125 -1.57 -11.04 0.53
N SER A 126 -1.70 -10.31 -0.58
CA SER A 126 -2.88 -10.43 -1.44
C SER A 126 -3.01 -11.83 -2.04
N ASN A 127 -1.90 -12.44 -2.46
CA ASN A 127 -1.91 -13.81 -2.99
C ASN A 127 -2.30 -14.84 -1.94
N VAL A 128 -1.82 -14.68 -0.70
CA VAL A 128 -2.19 -15.56 0.43
C VAL A 128 -3.67 -15.39 0.77
N GLU A 129 -4.18 -14.15 0.80
CA GLU A 129 -5.59 -13.88 1.07
C GLU A 129 -6.51 -14.50 0.01
N GLU A 130 -6.19 -14.38 -1.29
CA GLU A 130 -6.96 -14.97 -2.38
C GLU A 130 -7.04 -16.51 -2.24
N LYS A 131 -5.90 -17.15 -1.96
CA LYS A 131 -5.85 -18.60 -1.70
C LYS A 131 -6.72 -19.00 -0.51
N VAL A 132 -6.63 -18.27 0.61
CA VAL A 132 -7.43 -18.57 1.81
C VAL A 132 -8.92 -18.37 1.53
N GLN A 133 -9.30 -17.32 0.80
CA GLN A 133 -10.70 -17.06 0.45
C GLN A 133 -11.28 -18.17 -0.44
N SER A 134 -10.52 -18.65 -1.41
CA SER A 134 -10.92 -19.79 -2.25
C SER A 134 -11.19 -21.04 -1.41
N LYS A 135 -10.26 -21.39 -0.52
CA LYS A 135 -10.38 -22.54 0.40
C LYS A 135 -11.59 -22.44 1.32
N VAL A 136 -11.85 -21.26 1.89
CA VAL A 136 -13.03 -21.01 2.73
C VAL A 136 -14.33 -21.14 1.93
N SER A 137 -14.33 -20.67 0.68
CA SER A 137 -15.52 -20.76 -0.19
C SER A 137 -15.85 -22.21 -0.52
N TYR A 138 -14.83 -23.03 -0.81
CA TYR A 138 -15.00 -24.46 -1.05
C TYR A 138 -15.56 -25.23 0.16
N ILE A 139 -15.06 -24.96 1.37
CA ILE A 139 -15.63 -25.59 2.59
C ILE A 139 -17.10 -25.20 2.78
N ARG A 140 -17.48 -23.96 2.48
CA ARG A 140 -18.88 -23.51 2.54
C ARG A 140 -19.75 -24.18 1.48
N GLU A 141 -19.21 -24.43 0.30
CA GLU A 141 -19.90 -25.19 -0.76
C GLU A 141 -20.18 -26.61 -0.30
N ILE A 142 -19.17 -27.33 0.20
CA ILE A 142 -19.35 -28.68 0.78
C ILE A 142 -20.38 -28.67 1.92
N GLN A 143 -20.30 -27.68 2.83
CA GLN A 143 -21.27 -27.56 3.91
C GLN A 143 -22.70 -27.42 3.36
N THR A 144 -22.89 -26.57 2.35
CA THR A 144 -24.18 -26.31 1.71
C THR A 144 -24.71 -27.56 1.01
N ASP A 145 -23.85 -28.31 0.30
CA ASP A 145 -24.23 -29.54 -0.39
C ASP A 145 -24.68 -30.63 0.58
N ILE A 146 -24.00 -30.78 1.73
CA ILE A 146 -24.39 -31.72 2.77
C ILE A 146 -25.74 -31.32 3.38
N GLU A 147 -25.98 -30.03 3.62
CA GLU A 147 -27.25 -29.52 4.14
C GLU A 147 -28.40 -29.76 3.14
N ILE A 148 -28.21 -29.47 1.85
CA ILE A 148 -29.20 -29.74 0.79
C ILE A 148 -29.49 -31.24 0.67
N ALA A 149 -28.46 -32.08 0.72
CA ALA A 149 -28.63 -33.53 0.65
C ALA A 149 -29.36 -34.07 1.89
N ALA A 150 -29.11 -33.51 3.07
CA ALA A 150 -29.83 -33.86 4.31
C ALA A 150 -31.31 -33.44 4.27
N GLU A 151 -31.66 -32.37 3.57
CA GLU A 151 -33.06 -31.93 3.38
C GLU A 151 -33.86 -32.86 2.46
N ARG A 152 -33.20 -33.47 1.47
CA ARG A 152 -33.82 -34.42 0.53
C ARG A 152 -34.02 -35.82 1.09
N GLU A 153 -33.33 -36.15 2.17
CA GLU A 153 -33.44 -37.46 2.82
C GLU A 153 -34.71 -37.61 3.66
N SER A 154 -35.38 -38.76 3.51
CA SER A 154 -36.63 -39.08 4.19
C SER A 154 -36.41 -39.77 5.54
N ASP A 155 -35.26 -40.42 5.73
CA ASP A 155 -34.90 -41.10 6.98
C ASP A 155 -34.33 -40.10 8.00
N SER A 156 -35.05 -39.94 9.11
CA SER A 156 -34.68 -39.08 10.25
C SER A 156 -33.29 -39.42 10.83
N ALA A 157 -32.90 -40.69 10.87
CA ALA A 157 -31.61 -41.12 11.42
C ALA A 157 -30.43 -40.76 10.50
N ILE A 158 -30.63 -40.86 9.17
CA ILE A 158 -29.61 -40.47 8.17
C ILE A 158 -29.48 -38.95 8.12
N LYS A 159 -30.60 -38.23 8.13
CA LYS A 159 -30.64 -36.77 8.18
C LYS A 159 -29.84 -36.20 9.36
N GLN A 160 -29.99 -36.75 10.56
CA GLN A 160 -29.21 -36.30 11.72
C GLN A 160 -27.70 -36.57 11.57
N LYS A 161 -27.30 -37.67 10.93
CA LYS A 161 -25.88 -37.94 10.66
C LYS A 161 -25.29 -36.97 9.65
N MET A 162 -26.04 -36.57 8.62
CA MET A 162 -25.61 -35.59 7.63
C MET A 162 -25.49 -34.18 8.23
N LEU A 163 -26.43 -33.76 9.09
CA LEU A 163 -26.32 -32.49 9.82
C LEU A 163 -25.10 -32.46 10.76
N LYS A 164 -24.79 -33.57 11.44
CA LYS A 164 -23.55 -33.69 12.22
C LYS A 164 -22.30 -33.60 11.35
N LEU A 165 -22.36 -34.13 10.11
CA LEU A 165 -21.25 -34.01 9.17
C LEU A 165 -21.07 -32.56 8.70
N ALA A 166 -22.15 -31.86 8.36
CA ALA A 166 -22.12 -30.44 8.02
C ALA A 166 -21.54 -29.59 9.17
N GLU A 167 -21.93 -29.88 10.41
CA GLU A 167 -21.36 -29.22 11.59
C GLU A 167 -19.85 -29.48 11.73
N LYS A 168 -19.40 -30.71 11.47
CA LYS A 168 -17.97 -31.05 11.51
C LYS A 168 -17.17 -30.36 10.41
N VAL A 169 -17.74 -30.22 9.21
CA VAL A 169 -17.14 -29.47 8.09
C VAL A 169 -17.08 -27.98 8.40
N ARG A 170 -18.13 -27.40 9.00
CA ARG A 170 -18.14 -25.99 9.42
C ARG A 170 -17.01 -25.64 10.38
N TYR A 171 -16.63 -26.57 11.26
CA TYR A 171 -15.53 -26.40 12.22
C TYR A 171 -14.20 -26.98 11.74
N SER A 172 -14.12 -27.44 10.49
CA SER A 172 -12.85 -27.85 9.89
C SER A 172 -12.04 -26.63 9.45
N ASP A 173 -10.72 -26.73 9.62
CA ASP A 173 -9.79 -25.71 9.13
C ASP A 173 -9.83 -25.68 7.59
N PRO A 174 -9.71 -24.52 6.92
CA PRO A 174 -9.62 -24.47 5.48
C PRO A 174 -8.48 -25.37 4.98
N ILE A 175 -8.75 -26.10 3.91
CA ILE A 175 -7.90 -27.18 3.40
C ILE A 175 -6.40 -26.83 3.42
N SER A 176 -5.63 -27.64 4.14
CA SER A 176 -4.20 -27.42 4.35
C SER A 176 -3.35 -27.69 3.10
N SER A 177 -3.82 -28.54 2.18
CA SER A 177 -3.08 -28.96 0.97
C SER A 177 -3.82 -28.61 -0.32
N ASP A 178 -3.12 -27.98 -1.27
CA ASP A 178 -3.72 -27.54 -2.54
C ASP A 178 -4.20 -28.73 -3.40
N GLU A 179 -3.64 -29.93 -3.22
CA GLU A 179 -4.04 -31.17 -3.91
C GLU A 179 -5.49 -31.63 -3.63
N LEU A 180 -6.09 -31.22 -2.51
CA LEU A 180 -7.47 -31.58 -2.17
C LEU A 180 -8.52 -30.64 -2.79
N PHE A 181 -8.07 -29.61 -3.49
CA PHE A 181 -8.92 -28.60 -4.13
C PHE A 181 -9.21 -28.89 -5.60
N GLU A 182 -8.41 -29.73 -6.28
CA GLU A 182 -8.51 -30.02 -7.72
C GLU A 182 -9.34 -31.29 -8.08
N LEU A 183 -10.02 -31.89 -7.11
CA LEU A 183 -10.88 -33.09 -7.30
C LEU A 183 -12.33 -32.70 -7.59
#